data_AF-A0A7S2DY20-F1
#
_entry.id   AF-A0A7S2DY20-F1
#
_cell.length_a   1.000
_cell.length_b   1.000
_cell.length_c   1.000
_cell.angle_alpha   90.00
_cell.angle_beta   90.00
_cell.angle_gamma   90.00
#
_symmetry.space_group_name_H-M   'P 1'
#
loop_
_entity.id
_entity.type
_entity.pdbx_description
1 polymer ?
#
loop_
_entity_poly.entity_id
_entity_poly.type
_entity_poly.pdbx_seq_one_letter_code
_entity_poly.pdbx_strand_id
1 'polypeptide(L)'
;MKWRKSMTLFDKNDPRHGIAKFFGDGDSRGPAGYLEEKCLEKRDDEETSEFFTVWRPTSNRAIKLMESGLGTGKSLNIKGKSAKQGKLSGYVPFLQIFENEHVKEVSTDSVNRVRIYYPTAELRNAAQGVFEPLMQEMIELETIARADIMKLMSGELELDQSGERKLDQHLILNMKDPRIELLDKPDIFGLEIPERLLWEAYVKKQDITRTGEFVTGRPSSVPFMVMNMHSIREKVHPDPVIYQLDIENAMNPVTLLMAYEEEKVRPVVSDFDPFLVASKNVTFEPLSQDQVECMARLIKTTQYILDNIHANENWTSAWLNAKEEQKTIYNEHEALVKVSSYGLGDPTTTNFIESCCHKLGEHGAVRHGAECFNYMFPQEIDDEDMLIVWSGLSDKTTPWKKVNRHELVQFLLDRVKDGFVFPPNPKWVLCDEGYYEIWQALHSTEESREKLRVWFPREAEVEEKIEAIRALHPLGFVSRVDMDQDEQESMIAMQELALKRKKTIRRAKFKLKLILIFLSIARKKNKTVKVDSLMSTTLTPDEVLKNELDKSDVTPEDNVTLLTSPTDEELALEVESDPKCCGFADF
;
A
#
# COMPACT_ATOMS: atom_id res chain seq x y z
N MET A 1 21.35 19.61 -41.57
CA MET A 1 22.35 18.79 -40.83
C MET A 1 22.51 19.11 -39.34
N LYS A 2 22.05 20.25 -38.79
CA LYS A 2 22.14 20.55 -37.34
C LYS A 2 21.01 19.96 -36.46
N TRP A 3 19.90 19.51 -37.05
CA TRP A 3 18.77 18.89 -36.31
C TRP A 3 18.96 17.40 -35.97
N ARG A 4 19.88 16.69 -36.64
CA ARG A 4 20.14 15.26 -36.35
C ARG A 4 21.07 14.98 -35.17
N LYS A 5 21.78 16.00 -34.65
CA LYS A 5 22.61 15.85 -33.44
C LYS A 5 21.85 16.10 -32.13
N SER A 6 20.59 16.55 -32.20
CA SER A 6 19.73 16.73 -31.01
C SER A 6 18.81 15.52 -30.74
N MET A 7 18.65 14.59 -31.70
CA MET A 7 17.86 13.36 -31.53
C MET A 7 18.71 12.14 -31.13
N THR A 8 20.04 12.26 -31.07
CA THR A 8 20.95 11.17 -30.65
C THR A 8 21.20 11.14 -29.14
N LEU A 9 20.57 12.05 -28.39
CA LEU A 9 20.37 11.95 -26.95
C LEU A 9 18.91 11.60 -26.72
N PHE A 10 18.58 10.30 -26.68
CA PHE A 10 17.64 9.89 -25.66
C PHE A 10 18.25 10.37 -24.35
N ASP A 11 17.52 11.19 -23.60
CA ASP A 11 18.06 11.75 -22.37
C ASP A 11 18.50 10.57 -21.50
N LYS A 12 19.79 10.50 -21.17
CA LYS A 12 20.31 9.42 -20.31
C LYS A 12 19.59 9.39 -18.96
N ASN A 13 18.90 10.49 -18.63
CA ASN A 13 18.10 10.67 -17.44
C ASN A 13 16.64 10.20 -17.60
N ASP A 14 16.18 9.80 -18.80
CA ASP A 14 14.85 9.19 -18.98
C ASP A 14 14.82 7.82 -18.31
N PRO A 15 13.97 7.62 -17.27
CA PRO A 15 13.93 6.35 -16.56
C PRO A 15 13.64 5.15 -17.46
N ARG A 16 12.89 5.32 -18.55
CA ARG A 16 12.59 4.25 -19.51
C ARG A 16 13.84 3.77 -20.23
N HIS A 17 14.77 4.69 -20.51
CA HIS A 17 16.07 4.33 -21.05
C HIS A 17 16.89 3.54 -20.04
N GLY A 18 16.85 3.94 -18.76
CA GLY A 18 17.47 3.20 -17.66
C GLY A 18 16.93 1.77 -17.53
N ILE A 19 15.60 1.62 -17.56
CA ILE A 19 14.92 0.31 -17.55
C ILE A 19 15.31 -0.52 -18.77
N ALA A 20 15.26 0.06 -19.99
CA ALA A 20 15.60 -0.64 -21.22
C ALA A 20 17.06 -1.12 -21.24
N LYS A 21 17.98 -0.28 -20.75
CA LYS A 21 19.39 -0.66 -20.59
C LYS A 21 19.55 -1.76 -19.55
N PHE A 22 18.84 -1.66 -18.43
CA PHE A 22 18.94 -2.65 -17.36
C PHE A 22 18.47 -4.03 -17.82
N PHE A 23 17.29 -4.11 -18.42
CA PHE A 23 16.69 -5.34 -18.97
C PHE A 23 17.15 -5.64 -20.40
N GLY A 24 18.36 -5.19 -20.79
CA GLY A 24 18.97 -5.56 -22.05
C GLY A 24 19.48 -7.01 -22.06
N ASP A 25 19.81 -7.50 -23.26
CA ASP A 25 20.24 -8.87 -23.51
C ASP A 25 21.43 -9.29 -22.63
N GLY A 26 21.27 -10.37 -21.87
CA GLY A 26 22.23 -10.84 -20.88
C GLY A 26 22.73 -12.25 -21.20
N ASP A 27 22.93 -13.04 -20.13
CA ASP A 27 23.15 -14.48 -20.20
C ASP A 27 22.24 -15.23 -19.21
N SER A 28 22.48 -16.53 -19.01
CA SER A 28 21.65 -17.41 -18.20
C SER A 28 21.44 -16.93 -16.75
N ARG A 29 22.30 -16.04 -16.25
CA ARG A 29 22.27 -15.51 -14.88
C ARG A 29 21.40 -14.26 -14.73
N GLY A 30 21.01 -13.61 -15.82
CA GLY A 30 20.15 -12.42 -15.77
C GLY A 30 20.43 -11.39 -16.86
N PRO A 31 19.70 -10.26 -16.83
CA PRO A 31 19.81 -9.21 -17.83
C PRO A 31 21.13 -8.44 -17.71
N ALA A 32 21.52 -7.73 -18.78
CA ALA A 32 22.79 -7.01 -18.86
C ALA A 32 23.05 -6.07 -17.66
N GLY A 33 22.04 -5.31 -17.23
CA GLY A 33 22.16 -4.39 -16.10
C GLY A 33 22.39 -5.09 -14.77
N TYR A 34 21.80 -6.27 -14.58
CA TYR A 34 22.03 -7.10 -13.41
C TYR A 34 23.47 -7.63 -13.38
N LEU A 35 23.96 -8.14 -14.51
CA LEU A 35 25.35 -8.59 -14.63
C LEU A 35 26.33 -7.43 -14.34
N GLU A 36 26.08 -6.26 -14.92
CA GLU A 36 26.89 -5.05 -14.70
C GLU A 36 26.94 -4.67 -13.21
N GLU A 37 25.79 -4.70 -12.52
CA GLU A 37 25.71 -4.37 -11.10
C GLU A 37 26.39 -5.39 -10.19
N LYS A 38 26.37 -6.67 -10.57
CA LYS A 38 27.10 -7.74 -9.86
C LYS A 38 28.57 -7.83 -10.26
N CYS A 39 29.08 -6.89 -11.07
CA CYS A 39 30.43 -6.88 -11.62
C CYS A 39 30.77 -8.19 -12.37
N LEU A 40 29.80 -8.72 -13.10
CA LEU A 40 29.93 -9.93 -13.91
C LEU A 40 30.03 -9.56 -15.39
N GLU A 41 31.02 -10.11 -16.08
CA GLU A 41 31.07 -10.06 -17.54
C GLU A 41 30.10 -11.09 -18.13
N LYS A 42 29.47 -10.72 -19.25
CA LYS A 42 28.63 -11.63 -20.04
C LYS A 42 29.51 -12.78 -20.55
N ARG A 43 28.99 -14.00 -20.45
CA ARG A 43 29.67 -15.19 -20.99
C ARG A 43 29.45 -15.31 -22.49
N ASP A 44 30.54 -15.40 -23.25
CA ASP A 44 30.50 -15.52 -24.72
C ASP A 44 30.14 -16.94 -25.19
N ASP A 45 30.30 -17.94 -24.33
CA ASP A 45 30.06 -19.36 -24.60
C ASP A 45 28.63 -19.82 -24.27
N GLU A 46 27.82 -18.95 -23.68
CA GLU A 46 26.43 -19.24 -23.33
C GLU A 46 25.44 -18.63 -24.32
N GLU A 47 24.26 -19.25 -24.42
CA GLU A 47 23.16 -18.67 -25.19
C GLU A 47 22.75 -17.32 -24.57
N THR A 48 22.54 -16.32 -25.43
CA THR A 48 22.11 -15.00 -24.97
C THR A 48 20.70 -15.09 -24.37
N SER A 49 20.52 -14.52 -23.18
CA SER A 49 19.20 -14.31 -22.63
C SER A 49 18.60 -13.01 -23.16
N GLU A 50 17.31 -13.06 -23.45
CA GLU A 50 16.54 -11.93 -23.92
C GLU A 50 15.44 -11.62 -22.91
N PHE A 51 15.12 -10.34 -22.73
CA PHE A 51 14.10 -9.89 -21.79
C PHE A 51 13.19 -8.86 -22.42
N PHE A 52 11.92 -8.90 -22.03
CA PHE A 52 11.06 -7.73 -22.11
C PHE A 52 10.36 -7.52 -20.78
N THR A 53 9.99 -6.27 -20.51
CA THR A 53 9.24 -5.91 -19.31
C THR A 53 8.00 -5.15 -19.70
N VAL A 54 6.95 -5.31 -18.90
CA VAL A 54 5.71 -4.55 -19.03
C VAL A 54 5.49 -3.77 -17.75
N TRP A 55 5.04 -2.53 -17.87
CA TRP A 55 4.84 -1.61 -16.76
C TRP A 55 3.45 -1.00 -16.85
N ARG A 56 2.84 -0.71 -15.71
CA ARG A 56 1.58 0.04 -15.66
C ARG A 56 1.77 1.47 -16.18
N PRO A 57 0.68 2.17 -16.57
CA PRO A 57 0.75 3.51 -17.09
C PRO A 57 1.43 4.48 -16.10
N THR A 58 2.48 5.14 -16.58
CA THR A 58 3.13 6.24 -15.86
C THR A 58 2.96 7.53 -16.64
N SER A 59 2.49 8.59 -15.98
CA SER A 59 2.22 9.86 -16.66
C SER A 59 3.51 10.50 -17.19
N ASN A 60 3.44 11.08 -18.40
CA ASN A 60 4.57 11.83 -18.98
C ASN A 60 5.07 12.95 -18.07
N ARG A 61 4.19 13.52 -17.22
CA ARG A 61 4.57 14.55 -16.27
C ARG A 61 5.43 13.98 -15.13
N ALA A 62 5.04 12.84 -14.55
CA ALA A 62 5.85 12.16 -13.53
C ALA A 62 7.23 11.75 -14.08
N ILE A 63 7.27 11.23 -15.31
CA ILE A 63 8.53 10.89 -16.01
C ILE A 63 9.44 12.11 -16.09
N LYS A 64 8.94 13.25 -16.58
CA LYS A 64 9.72 14.50 -16.68
C LYS A 64 10.21 15.02 -15.33
N LEU A 65 9.43 14.82 -14.25
CA LEU A 65 9.83 15.24 -12.91
C LEU A 65 10.96 14.36 -12.35
N MET A 66 10.95 13.06 -12.65
CA MET A 66 12.05 12.14 -12.33
C MET A 66 13.29 12.42 -13.17
N GLU A 67 13.13 12.70 -14.47
CA GLU A 67 14.20 13.10 -15.39
C GLU A 67 14.94 14.35 -14.90
N SER A 68 14.20 15.36 -14.45
CA SER A 68 14.77 16.62 -13.98
C SER A 68 15.23 16.58 -12.52
N GLY A 69 15.06 15.46 -11.82
CA GLY A 69 15.34 15.34 -10.38
C GLY A 69 14.43 16.19 -9.48
N LEU A 70 13.33 16.73 -10.01
CA LEU A 70 12.35 17.56 -9.27
C LEU A 70 11.32 16.72 -8.52
N GLY A 71 11.29 15.41 -8.76
CA GLY A 71 10.51 14.44 -8.02
C GLY A 71 11.17 13.07 -8.05
N THR A 72 10.64 12.17 -7.22
CA THR A 72 11.07 10.77 -7.19
C THR A 72 9.86 9.86 -7.12
N GLY A 73 9.93 8.66 -7.68
CA GLY A 73 8.77 7.76 -7.71
C GLY A 73 8.29 7.34 -6.31
N LYS A 74 7.01 6.98 -6.18
CA LYS A 74 6.38 6.49 -4.94
C LYS A 74 6.86 5.08 -4.62
N SER A 75 6.99 4.73 -3.35
CA SER A 75 7.17 3.35 -2.88
C SER A 75 5.88 2.86 -2.23
N LEU A 76 5.85 1.59 -1.80
CA LEU A 76 4.70 0.95 -1.19
C LEU A 76 4.22 1.64 0.11
N ASN A 77 5.04 2.45 0.77
CA ASN A 77 4.69 3.15 2.00
C ASN A 77 3.89 4.45 1.79
N ILE A 78 3.88 5.04 0.59
CA ILE A 78 3.03 6.20 0.26
C ILE A 78 1.89 5.74 -0.65
N LYS A 79 0.66 5.82 -0.14
CA LYS A 79 -0.54 5.33 -0.83
C LYS A 79 -1.41 6.44 -1.43
N GLY A 80 -1.09 7.71 -1.14
CA GLY A 80 -1.76 8.86 -1.73
C GLY A 80 -1.65 8.89 -3.25
N LYS A 81 -2.57 9.60 -3.89
CA LYS A 81 -2.65 9.64 -5.36
C LYS A 81 -2.01 10.88 -5.95
N SER A 82 -1.34 10.68 -7.08
CA SER A 82 -0.72 11.74 -7.86
C SER A 82 -1.78 12.60 -8.56
N ALA A 83 -1.66 13.92 -8.52
CA ALA A 83 -2.55 14.80 -9.26
C ALA A 83 -2.42 14.54 -10.78
N LYS A 84 -3.55 14.54 -11.49
CA LYS A 84 -3.64 14.31 -12.94
C LYS A 84 -3.39 15.60 -13.73
N GLN A 85 -3.79 16.76 -13.19
CA GLN A 85 -3.68 18.06 -13.88
C GLN A 85 -3.23 19.19 -12.94
N GLY A 86 -3.12 20.40 -13.50
CA GLY A 86 -2.73 21.60 -12.77
C GLY A 86 -1.24 21.67 -12.44
N LYS A 87 -0.86 22.63 -11.59
CA LYS A 87 0.52 22.84 -11.12
C LYS A 87 1.09 21.64 -10.37
N LEU A 88 0.22 20.86 -9.71
CA LEU A 88 0.61 19.68 -8.96
C LEU A 88 0.67 18.41 -9.82
N SER A 89 0.32 18.48 -11.11
CA SER A 89 0.30 17.32 -12.01
C SER A 89 1.59 16.50 -11.91
N GLY A 90 1.45 15.19 -11.72
CA GLY A 90 2.54 14.24 -11.53
C GLY A 90 2.95 14.03 -10.08
N TYR A 91 2.82 15.03 -9.20
CA TYR A 91 3.14 14.91 -7.77
C TYR A 91 2.00 14.30 -6.97
N VAL A 92 2.32 13.71 -5.82
CA VAL A 92 1.36 13.26 -4.80
C VAL A 92 1.13 14.39 -3.80
N PRO A 93 -0.03 15.10 -3.82
CA PRO A 93 -0.31 16.11 -2.82
C PRO A 93 -0.47 15.48 -1.43
N PHE A 94 0.02 16.16 -0.40
CA PHE A 94 -0.23 15.77 0.99
C PHE A 94 -1.74 15.84 1.27
N LEU A 95 -2.38 16.97 0.94
CA LEU A 95 -3.82 17.12 1.02
C LEU A 95 -4.53 16.39 -0.12
N GLN A 96 -5.16 15.26 0.23
CA GLN A 96 -6.06 14.51 -0.65
C GLN A 96 -7.53 14.91 -0.44
N ILE A 97 -7.78 15.81 0.52
CA ILE A 97 -9.05 16.49 0.72
C ILE A 97 -8.94 17.95 0.26
N PHE A 98 -10.02 18.46 -0.32
CA PHE A 98 -10.12 19.88 -0.70
C PHE A 98 -11.55 20.43 -0.53
N GLU A 99 -12.45 19.65 0.06
CA GLU A 99 -13.71 20.15 0.58
C GLU A 99 -13.54 20.39 2.08
N ASN A 100 -13.79 21.61 2.54
CA ASN A 100 -13.59 21.99 3.94
C ASN A 100 -14.41 21.12 4.92
N GLU A 101 -15.53 20.54 4.47
CA GLU A 101 -16.35 19.63 5.27
C GLU A 101 -15.61 18.34 5.65
N HIS A 102 -14.70 17.86 4.81
CA HIS A 102 -13.92 16.64 5.04
C HIS A 102 -12.84 16.82 6.13
N VAL A 103 -12.49 18.06 6.50
CA VAL A 103 -11.48 18.34 7.54
C VAL A 103 -11.83 17.69 8.87
N LYS A 104 -13.13 17.62 9.21
CA LYS A 104 -13.63 17.03 10.47
C LYS A 104 -13.56 15.50 10.51
N GLU A 105 -13.33 14.86 9.36
CA GLU A 105 -13.34 13.39 9.22
C GLU A 105 -11.94 12.78 9.38
N VAL A 106 -10.90 13.62 9.34
CA VAL A 106 -9.50 13.21 9.48
C VAL A 106 -9.04 13.44 10.92
N SER A 107 -8.61 12.36 11.58
CA SER A 107 -8.15 12.40 12.96
C SER A 107 -6.64 12.61 13.05
N THR A 108 -6.22 13.50 13.96
CA THR A 108 -4.81 13.73 14.31
C THR A 108 -4.40 13.05 15.61
N ASP A 109 -3.13 12.66 15.73
CA ASP A 109 -2.56 12.06 16.92
C ASP A 109 -1.83 13.10 17.81
N SER A 110 -2.00 13.02 19.14
CA SER A 110 -1.29 13.88 20.10
C SER A 110 0.18 13.50 20.30
N VAL A 111 0.58 12.29 19.91
CA VAL A 111 1.91 11.73 20.15
C VAL A 111 2.82 11.90 18.96
N ASN A 112 2.28 11.84 17.75
CA ASN A 112 3.10 11.85 16.55
C ASN A 112 3.67 13.24 16.26
N ARG A 113 4.88 13.24 15.72
CA ARG A 113 5.59 14.40 15.21
C ARG A 113 5.76 14.20 13.71
N VAL A 114 5.75 15.30 12.97
CA VAL A 114 5.81 15.32 11.51
C VAL A 114 6.97 16.19 11.08
N ARG A 115 7.67 15.76 10.02
CA ARG A 115 8.74 16.52 9.39
C ARG A 115 8.21 17.22 8.15
N ILE A 116 8.44 18.53 8.06
CA ILE A 116 8.09 19.35 6.92
C ILE A 116 9.31 20.14 6.45
N TYR A 117 9.52 20.16 5.13
CA TYR A 117 10.64 20.84 4.50
C TYR A 117 10.19 21.96 3.56
N TYR A 118 11.06 22.94 3.39
CA TYR A 118 10.83 24.16 2.61
C TYR A 118 11.97 24.37 1.60
N PRO A 119 11.70 25.05 0.49
CA PRO A 119 12.72 25.34 -0.52
C PRO A 119 13.83 26.26 -0.02
N THR A 120 13.53 27.15 0.93
CA THR A 120 14.50 28.13 1.46
C THR A 120 14.38 28.30 2.98
N ALA A 121 15.47 28.79 3.60
CA ALA A 121 15.50 29.12 5.02
C ALA A 121 14.48 30.21 5.38
N GLU A 122 14.25 31.18 4.49
CA GLU A 122 13.31 32.27 4.70
C GLU A 122 11.87 31.75 4.82
N LEU A 123 11.47 30.83 3.94
CA LEU A 123 10.14 30.20 4.01
C LEU A 123 9.99 29.35 5.26
N ARG A 124 11.02 28.56 5.60
CA ARG A 124 11.03 27.80 6.86
C ARG A 124 10.85 28.72 8.06
N ASN A 125 11.62 29.81 8.14
CA ASN A 125 11.55 30.78 9.23
C ASN A 125 10.17 31.46 9.29
N ALA A 126 9.58 31.79 8.13
CA ALA A 126 8.24 32.35 8.06
C ALA A 126 7.18 31.37 8.62
N ALA A 127 7.27 30.08 8.26
CA ALA A 127 6.39 29.06 8.82
C ALA A 127 6.59 28.87 10.33
N GLN A 128 7.84 28.83 10.79
CA GLN A 128 8.17 28.77 12.22
C GLN A 128 7.54 29.94 13.00
N GLY A 129 7.59 31.16 12.44
CA GLY A 129 6.95 32.34 13.01
C GLY A 129 5.43 32.26 13.14
N VAL A 130 4.77 31.36 12.40
CA VAL A 130 3.33 31.06 12.55
C VAL A 130 3.12 29.92 13.55
N PHE A 131 3.95 28.88 13.50
CA PHE A 131 3.83 27.72 14.38
C PHE A 131 4.08 28.04 15.85
N GLU A 132 5.10 28.82 16.17
CA GLU A 132 5.45 29.15 17.56
C GLU A 132 4.31 29.82 18.34
N PRO A 133 3.72 30.94 17.87
CA PRO A 133 2.62 31.57 18.61
C PRO A 133 1.37 30.67 18.66
N LEU A 134 1.06 29.95 17.58
CA LEU A 134 -0.07 29.02 17.56
C LEU A 134 0.12 27.86 18.55
N MET A 135 1.35 27.34 18.67
CA MET A 135 1.66 26.29 19.62
C MET A 135 1.45 26.75 21.06
N GLN A 136 1.85 27.97 21.40
CA GLN A 136 1.59 28.54 22.73
C GLN A 136 0.09 28.72 22.99
N GLU A 137 -0.65 29.26 22.02
CA GLU A 137 -2.12 29.37 22.08
C GLU A 137 -2.76 28.00 22.37
N MET A 138 -2.36 26.95 21.65
CA MET A 138 -2.88 25.59 21.84
C MET A 138 -2.58 25.02 23.23
N ILE A 139 -1.38 25.24 23.76
CA ILE A 139 -0.98 24.80 25.11
C ILE A 139 -1.81 25.53 26.18
N GLU A 140 -1.99 26.84 26.03
CA GLU A 140 -2.77 27.66 26.96
C GLU A 140 -4.23 27.22 27.00
N LEU A 141 -4.87 27.04 25.84
CA LEU A 141 -6.26 26.59 25.73
C LEU A 141 -6.45 25.20 26.34
N GLU A 142 -5.51 24.28 26.11
CA GLU A 142 -5.57 22.94 26.69
C GLU A 142 -5.40 22.97 28.22
N THR A 143 -4.51 23.82 28.72
CA THR A 143 -4.30 24.03 30.16
C THR A 143 -5.56 24.56 30.83
N ILE A 144 -6.22 25.55 30.21
CA ILE A 144 -7.52 26.07 30.67
C ILE A 144 -8.55 24.95 30.71
N ALA A 145 -8.65 24.15 29.65
CA ALA A 145 -9.59 23.03 29.59
C ALA A 145 -9.35 21.98 30.68
N ARG A 146 -8.09 21.65 30.97
CA ARG A 146 -7.75 20.76 32.10
C ARG A 146 -8.18 21.34 33.44
N ALA A 147 -7.98 22.64 33.65
CA ALA A 147 -8.41 23.31 34.87
C ALA A 147 -9.95 23.30 35.00
N ASP A 148 -10.67 23.51 33.91
CA ASP A 148 -12.13 23.48 33.89
C ASP A 148 -12.69 22.07 34.12
N ILE A 149 -12.02 21.00 33.62
CA ILE A 149 -12.34 19.62 34.02
C ILE A 149 -12.21 19.44 35.53
N MET A 150 -11.14 19.94 36.14
CA MET A 150 -10.94 19.78 37.59
C MET A 150 -12.05 20.47 38.38
N LYS A 151 -12.48 21.68 37.96
CA LYS A 151 -13.60 22.39 38.57
C LYS A 151 -14.95 21.70 38.35
N LEU A 152 -15.19 21.12 37.17
CA LEU A 152 -16.38 20.29 36.92
C LEU A 152 -16.40 19.07 37.84
N MET A 153 -15.27 18.41 38.01
CA MET A 153 -15.15 17.25 38.90
C MET A 153 -15.32 17.60 40.38
N SER A 154 -14.97 18.82 40.80
CA SER A 154 -15.21 19.31 42.16
C SER A 154 -16.60 19.91 42.38
N GLY A 155 -17.39 20.11 41.31
CA GLY A 155 -18.70 20.76 41.35
C GLY A 155 -18.64 22.29 41.45
N GLU A 156 -17.47 22.90 41.22
CA GLU A 156 -17.26 24.35 41.22
C GLU A 156 -17.67 25.03 39.91
N LEU A 157 -17.88 24.24 38.85
CA LEU A 157 -18.26 24.71 37.52
C LEU A 157 -19.41 23.85 36.99
N GLU A 158 -20.42 24.51 36.43
CA GLU A 158 -21.45 23.89 35.60
C GLU A 158 -21.31 24.44 34.18
N LEU A 159 -21.29 23.56 33.18
CA LEU A 159 -21.23 23.95 31.77
C LEU A 159 -22.57 23.70 31.10
N ASP A 160 -22.96 24.61 30.20
CA ASP A 160 -24.00 24.34 29.23
C ASP A 160 -23.42 23.58 28.01
N GLN A 161 -24.28 23.22 27.05
CA GLN A 161 -23.86 22.50 25.84
C GLN A 161 -22.79 23.26 25.02
N SER A 162 -22.76 24.60 25.10
CA SER A 162 -21.75 25.40 24.41
C SER A 162 -20.40 25.33 25.14
N GLY A 163 -20.43 25.38 26.47
CA GLY A 163 -19.27 25.18 27.32
C GLY A 163 -18.64 23.81 27.13
N GLU A 164 -19.45 22.75 27.09
CA GLU A 164 -18.98 21.38 26.83
C GLU A 164 -18.28 21.27 25.48
N ARG A 165 -18.85 21.85 24.41
CA ARG A 165 -18.22 21.85 23.08
C ARG A 165 -16.89 22.59 23.05
N LYS A 166 -16.78 23.75 23.72
CA LYS A 166 -15.53 24.50 23.82
C LYS A 166 -14.47 23.71 24.58
N LEU A 167 -14.88 23.07 25.68
CA LEU A 167 -14.01 22.22 26.47
C LEU A 167 -13.45 21.08 25.61
N ASP A 168 -14.31 20.36 24.88
CA ASP A 168 -13.90 19.30 23.96
C ASP A 168 -12.94 19.79 22.87
N GLN A 169 -13.24 20.96 22.26
CA GLN A 169 -12.38 21.57 21.25
C GLN A 169 -10.97 21.86 21.79
N HIS A 170 -10.87 22.38 23.01
CA HIS A 170 -9.59 22.69 23.63
C HIS A 170 -8.81 21.44 24.06
N LEU A 171 -9.48 20.39 24.55
CA LEU A 171 -8.83 19.13 24.93
C LEU A 171 -8.22 18.40 23.73
N ILE A 172 -8.84 18.54 22.55
CA ILE A 172 -8.31 17.99 21.30
C ILE A 172 -7.00 18.69 20.88
N LEU A 173 -6.65 19.84 21.45
CA LEU A 173 -5.38 20.53 21.16
C LEU A 173 -4.17 19.93 21.90
N ASN A 174 -4.38 19.00 22.83
CA ASN A 174 -3.30 18.39 23.61
C ASN A 174 -2.18 17.82 22.73
N MET A 175 -0.94 18.20 23.01
CA MET A 175 0.26 17.69 22.35
C MET A 175 1.18 17.10 23.41
N LYS A 176 1.56 15.83 23.26
CA LYS A 176 2.43 15.16 24.24
C LYS A 176 3.82 15.78 24.30
N ASP A 177 4.31 16.27 23.16
CA ASP A 177 5.62 16.89 23.02
C ASP A 177 5.51 18.16 22.15
N PRO A 178 5.22 19.33 22.75
CA PRO A 178 5.01 20.58 22.04
C PRO A 178 6.35 21.29 21.75
N ARG A 179 7.26 20.61 21.05
CA ARG A 179 8.55 21.18 20.62
C ARG A 179 8.60 21.32 19.10
N ILE A 180 9.14 22.44 18.65
CA ILE A 180 9.48 22.69 17.25
C ILE A 180 11.00 22.55 17.13
N GLU A 181 11.47 21.59 16.33
CA GLU A 181 12.90 21.32 16.14
C GLU A 181 13.32 21.70 14.72
N LEU A 182 14.48 22.35 14.57
CA LEU A 182 15.05 22.67 13.26
C LEU A 182 15.74 21.43 12.67
N LEU A 183 15.47 21.14 11.40
CA LEU A 183 16.02 19.98 10.68
C LEU A 183 17.01 20.37 9.58
N ASP A 184 17.60 21.56 9.68
CA ASP A 184 18.42 22.10 8.60
C ASP A 184 19.65 21.24 8.32
N LYS A 185 19.86 20.97 7.04
CA LYS A 185 21.07 20.40 6.45
C LYS A 185 21.48 21.30 5.27
N PRO A 186 22.70 21.18 4.71
CA PRO A 186 23.06 21.91 3.50
C PRO A 186 21.98 21.72 2.42
N ASP A 187 21.44 22.84 1.92
CA ASP A 187 20.40 22.91 0.89
C ASP A 187 19.05 22.25 1.25
N ILE A 188 18.80 21.96 2.54
CA ILE A 188 17.57 21.36 3.04
C ILE A 188 17.13 22.12 4.29
N PHE A 189 15.96 22.78 4.23
CA PHE A 189 15.45 23.59 5.35
C PHE A 189 14.17 22.97 5.89
N GLY A 190 14.13 22.62 7.18
CA GLY A 190 13.02 21.84 7.71
C GLY A 190 12.69 22.08 9.16
N LEU A 191 11.51 21.58 9.54
CA LEU A 191 10.99 21.59 10.90
C LEU A 191 10.44 20.21 11.25
N GLU A 192 10.71 19.74 12.47
CA GLU A 192 9.94 18.66 13.11
C GLU A 192 8.98 19.28 14.12
N ILE A 193 7.68 19.07 13.92
CA ILE A 193 6.62 19.69 14.72
C ILE A 193 5.57 18.66 15.14
N PRO A 194 4.74 18.94 16.16
CA PRO A 194 3.61 18.09 16.50
C PRO A 194 2.63 17.97 15.32
N GLU A 195 2.12 16.76 15.06
CA GLU A 195 1.15 16.51 13.98
C GLU A 195 -0.10 17.40 14.12
N ARG A 196 -0.59 17.59 15.35
CA ARG A 196 -1.73 18.47 15.66
C ARG A 196 -1.45 19.93 15.31
N LEU A 197 -0.24 20.41 15.56
CA LEU A 197 0.15 21.78 15.25
C LEU A 197 0.17 22.00 13.73
N LEU A 198 0.74 21.05 12.97
CA LEU A 198 0.71 21.08 11.51
C LEU A 198 -0.73 21.13 10.98
N TRP A 199 -1.60 20.25 11.48
CA TRP A 199 -2.99 20.16 11.04
C TRP A 199 -3.80 21.42 11.39
N GLU A 200 -3.61 21.97 12.58
CA GLU A 200 -4.30 23.20 12.99
C GLU A 200 -3.88 24.38 12.11
N ALA A 201 -2.57 24.54 11.87
CA ALA A 201 -2.02 25.67 11.11
C ALA A 201 -2.34 25.62 9.61
N TYR A 202 -2.18 24.46 8.97
CA TYR A 202 -2.37 24.32 7.52
C TYR A 202 -3.80 23.97 7.12
N VAL A 203 -4.53 23.22 7.94
CA VAL A 203 -5.79 22.62 7.49
C VAL A 203 -7.00 23.27 8.13
N LYS A 204 -7.01 23.45 9.45
CA LYS A 204 -8.20 24.00 10.13
C LYS A 204 -8.29 25.52 10.08
N LYS A 205 -7.16 26.24 10.20
CA LYS A 205 -7.13 27.71 10.18
C LYS A 205 -7.07 28.30 8.75
N GLN A 206 -7.07 27.47 7.71
CA GLN A 206 -6.95 27.92 6.32
C GLN A 206 -8.01 27.29 5.40
N ASP A 207 -8.24 27.90 4.25
CA ASP A 207 -9.08 27.33 3.20
C ASP A 207 -8.26 26.34 2.36
N ILE A 208 -8.70 25.08 2.33
CA ILE A 208 -8.06 24.02 1.56
C ILE A 208 -8.68 23.80 0.18
N THR A 209 -9.63 24.65 -0.22
CA THR A 209 -10.31 24.55 -1.52
C THR A 209 -9.33 24.70 -2.68
N ARG A 210 -9.43 23.79 -3.65
CA ARG A 210 -8.62 23.82 -4.88
C ARG A 210 -9.39 24.49 -6.01
N THR A 211 -8.84 25.59 -6.51
CA THR A 211 -9.39 26.30 -7.68
C THR A 211 -8.31 26.59 -8.71
N GLY A 212 -8.73 26.87 -9.95
CA GLY A 212 -7.85 27.28 -11.03
C GLY A 212 -6.72 26.27 -11.31
N GLU A 213 -5.48 26.74 -11.22
CA GLU A 213 -4.29 25.94 -11.52
C GLU A 213 -3.96 24.86 -10.46
N PHE A 214 -4.61 24.89 -9.30
CA PHE A 214 -4.39 23.91 -8.23
C PHE A 214 -5.40 22.76 -8.24
N VAL A 215 -6.33 22.73 -9.20
CA VAL A 215 -7.22 21.59 -9.41
C VAL A 215 -6.38 20.37 -9.80
N THR A 216 -6.55 19.26 -9.08
CA THR A 216 -5.76 18.03 -9.28
C THR A 216 -6.33 17.09 -10.33
N GLY A 217 -7.60 17.28 -10.72
CA GLY A 217 -8.31 16.35 -11.60
C GLY A 217 -8.66 15.03 -10.90
N ARG A 218 -8.75 15.06 -9.56
CA ARG A 218 -9.20 13.95 -8.71
C ARG A 218 -10.28 14.45 -7.75
N PRO A 219 -11.23 13.60 -7.33
CA PRO A 219 -12.19 13.94 -6.29
C PRO A 219 -11.52 14.09 -4.92
N SER A 220 -12.18 14.77 -3.99
CA SER A 220 -11.73 14.88 -2.61
C SER A 220 -11.90 13.52 -1.91
N SER A 221 -10.86 13.02 -1.25
CA SER A 221 -10.84 11.68 -0.66
C SER A 221 -10.25 11.68 0.75
N VAL A 222 -11.14 11.57 1.75
CA VAL A 222 -10.76 11.32 3.15
C VAL A 222 -9.91 10.04 3.30
N PRO A 223 -10.21 8.92 2.63
CA PRO A 223 -9.42 7.70 2.75
C PRO A 223 -7.95 7.89 2.37
N PHE A 224 -7.68 8.51 1.22
CA PHE A 224 -6.31 8.80 0.81
C PHE A 224 -5.62 9.83 1.72
N MET A 225 -6.37 10.79 2.26
CA MET A 225 -5.80 11.73 3.24
C MET A 225 -5.36 11.00 4.51
N VAL A 226 -6.18 10.10 5.04
CA VAL A 226 -5.82 9.31 6.21
C VAL A 226 -4.65 8.37 5.90
N MET A 227 -4.54 7.84 4.68
CA MET A 227 -3.36 7.09 4.26
C MET A 227 -2.09 7.93 4.25
N ASN A 228 -2.11 9.14 3.70
CA ASN A 228 -0.96 10.04 3.75
C ASN A 228 -0.55 10.35 5.19
N MET A 229 -1.53 10.58 6.09
CA MET A 229 -1.26 10.73 7.52
C MET A 229 -0.62 9.47 8.13
N HIS A 230 -1.04 8.27 7.71
CA HIS A 230 -0.40 7.04 8.17
C HIS A 230 1.02 6.89 7.63
N SER A 231 1.27 7.22 6.36
CA SER A 231 2.59 7.15 5.75
C SER A 231 3.63 7.95 6.53
N ILE A 232 3.32 9.20 6.91
CA ILE A 232 4.25 10.06 7.67
C ILE A 232 4.41 9.66 9.15
N ARG A 233 3.56 8.76 9.67
CA ARG A 233 3.67 8.22 11.04
C ARG A 233 4.53 6.96 11.09
N GLU A 234 4.63 6.24 9.97
CA GLU A 234 5.38 5.00 9.88
C GLU A 234 6.88 5.31 9.74
N LYS A 235 7.70 4.68 10.59
CA LYS A 235 9.16 4.79 10.51
C LYS A 235 9.68 3.71 9.57
N VAL A 236 9.75 4.04 8.29
CA VAL A 236 10.11 3.14 7.19
C VAL A 236 11.05 3.87 6.25
N HIS A 237 12.03 3.17 5.69
CA HIS A 237 12.97 3.77 4.73
C HIS A 237 12.52 3.53 3.29
N PRO A 238 12.50 4.55 2.40
CA PRO A 238 12.77 5.97 2.69
C PRO A 238 11.68 6.64 3.54
N ASP A 239 12.09 7.57 4.41
CA ASP A 239 11.22 8.22 5.39
C ASP A 239 10.21 9.15 4.69
N PRO A 240 8.89 8.89 4.78
CA PRO A 240 7.88 9.78 4.23
C PRO A 240 7.79 11.08 5.03
N VAL A 241 7.91 12.21 4.34
CA VAL A 241 7.87 13.56 4.93
C VAL A 241 6.96 14.47 4.10
N ILE A 242 6.75 15.71 4.57
CA ILE A 242 5.98 16.72 3.85
C ILE A 242 6.95 17.74 3.23
N TYR A 243 6.66 18.20 2.01
CA TYR A 243 7.41 19.25 1.34
C TYR A 243 6.49 20.40 0.90
N GLN A 244 6.86 21.63 1.22
CA GLN A 244 6.18 22.83 0.75
C GLN A 244 6.69 23.20 -0.64
N LEU A 245 5.86 23.06 -1.68
CA LEU A 245 6.25 23.42 -3.06
C LEU A 245 6.23 24.93 -3.32
N ASP A 246 5.40 25.68 -2.59
CA ASP A 246 5.24 27.12 -2.80
C ASP A 246 6.50 27.89 -2.36
N ILE A 247 7.04 28.69 -3.28
CA ILE A 247 8.26 29.49 -3.07
C ILE A 247 7.97 30.90 -2.55
N GLU A 248 6.71 31.30 -2.47
CA GLU A 248 6.28 32.65 -2.06
C GLU A 248 5.51 32.60 -0.74
N ASN A 249 4.69 31.56 -0.53
CA ASN A 249 3.86 31.40 0.66
C ASN A 249 4.18 30.10 1.42
N ALA A 250 4.98 30.22 2.48
CA ALA A 250 5.35 29.11 3.33
C ALA A 250 4.13 28.39 3.95
N MET A 251 3.03 29.10 4.17
CA MET A 251 1.82 28.56 4.79
C MET A 251 0.75 28.12 3.79
N ASN A 252 1.01 28.06 2.48
CA ASN A 252 0.03 27.58 1.50
C ASN A 252 -0.27 26.07 1.71
N PRO A 253 -1.50 25.68 2.07
CA PRO A 253 -1.80 24.28 2.36
C PRO A 253 -1.97 23.44 1.09
N VAL A 254 -2.33 24.08 -0.02
CA VAL A 254 -2.71 23.41 -1.26
C VAL A 254 -1.50 22.80 -1.98
N THR A 255 -0.32 23.38 -1.73
CA THR A 255 0.98 23.05 -2.33
C THR A 255 1.84 22.12 -1.47
N LEU A 256 1.32 21.63 -0.35
CA LEU A 256 1.98 20.59 0.43
C LEU A 256 1.99 19.27 -0.36
N LEU A 257 3.16 18.68 -0.52
CA LEU A 257 3.38 17.42 -1.22
C LEU A 257 3.88 16.34 -0.25
N MET A 258 3.53 15.10 -0.54
CA MET A 258 4.25 13.95 0.01
C MET A 258 5.68 13.95 -0.58
N ALA A 259 6.67 13.63 0.24
CA ALA A 259 8.07 13.61 -0.14
C ALA A 259 8.81 12.45 0.55
N TYR A 260 10.00 12.11 0.07
CA TYR A 260 10.94 11.26 0.79
C TYR A 260 12.13 12.07 1.29
N GLU A 261 12.52 11.83 2.54
CA GLU A 261 13.82 12.24 3.09
C GLU A 261 14.84 11.11 2.84
N GLU A 262 15.55 11.19 1.72
CA GLU A 262 16.70 10.34 1.38
C GLU A 262 18.00 11.14 1.59
N GLU A 263 18.99 11.03 0.70
CA GLU A 263 20.12 11.96 0.65
C GLU A 263 19.68 13.42 0.41
N LYS A 264 18.54 13.58 -0.27
CA LYS A 264 17.85 14.84 -0.53
C LYS A 264 16.37 14.68 -0.18
N VAL A 265 15.71 15.78 0.15
CA VAL A 265 14.25 15.79 0.27
C VAL A 265 13.63 16.04 -1.09
N ARG A 266 12.86 15.08 -1.60
CA ARG A 266 12.25 15.17 -2.93
C ARG A 266 10.77 14.84 -2.88
N PRO A 267 9.90 15.67 -3.49
CA PRO A 267 8.50 15.33 -3.61
C PRO A 267 8.29 14.04 -4.39
N VAL A 268 7.27 13.29 -3.99
CA VAL A 268 6.93 12.01 -4.60
C VAL A 268 6.03 12.21 -5.82
N VAL A 269 6.31 11.45 -6.87
CA VAL A 269 5.53 11.33 -8.10
C VAL A 269 5.16 9.86 -8.34
N SER A 270 4.34 9.57 -9.36
CA SER A 270 4.12 8.17 -9.76
C SER A 270 5.43 7.52 -10.23
N ASP A 271 5.78 6.37 -9.67
CA ASP A 271 6.83 5.48 -10.17
C ASP A 271 6.32 4.61 -11.33
N PHE A 272 7.22 3.80 -11.87
CA PHE A 272 6.91 2.74 -12.81
C PHE A 272 6.59 1.47 -12.04
N ASP A 273 5.30 1.16 -11.91
CA ASP A 273 4.82 -0.07 -11.29
C ASP A 273 5.05 -1.24 -12.28
N PRO A 274 5.98 -2.19 -12.01
CA PRO A 274 6.22 -3.29 -12.93
C PRO A 274 4.99 -4.19 -12.99
N PHE A 275 4.55 -4.54 -14.19
CA PHE A 275 3.43 -5.44 -14.41
C PHE A 275 3.91 -6.89 -14.51
N LEU A 276 4.89 -7.16 -15.37
CA LEU A 276 5.57 -8.45 -15.45
C LEU A 276 6.97 -8.32 -16.05
N VAL A 277 7.81 -9.33 -15.78
CA VAL A 277 9.11 -9.54 -16.42
C VAL A 277 9.03 -10.86 -17.19
N ALA A 278 9.40 -10.83 -18.46
CA ALA A 278 9.44 -11.99 -19.31
C ALA A 278 10.86 -12.20 -19.85
N SER A 279 11.22 -13.46 -20.05
CA SER A 279 12.56 -13.80 -20.51
C SER A 279 12.61 -15.04 -21.38
N LYS A 280 13.72 -15.17 -22.10
CA LYS A 280 14.14 -16.37 -22.82
C LYS A 280 15.55 -16.74 -22.36
N ASN A 281 15.83 -18.04 -22.26
CA ASN A 281 17.14 -18.59 -21.88
C ASN A 281 17.62 -18.21 -20.47
N VAL A 282 16.68 -18.12 -19.51
CA VAL A 282 16.95 -17.88 -18.08
C VAL A 282 16.31 -18.99 -17.27
N THR A 283 16.96 -19.38 -16.18
CA THR A 283 16.39 -20.30 -15.19
C THR A 283 15.96 -19.51 -13.96
N PHE A 284 14.70 -19.66 -13.57
CA PHE A 284 14.14 -19.02 -12.38
C PHE A 284 14.15 -19.97 -11.19
N GLU A 285 14.34 -19.41 -10.01
CA GLU A 285 14.19 -20.12 -8.76
C GLU A 285 12.70 -20.30 -8.41
N PRO A 286 12.32 -21.39 -7.72
CA PRO A 286 10.93 -21.63 -7.37
C PRO A 286 10.42 -20.64 -6.32
N LEU A 287 9.10 -20.42 -6.31
CA LEU A 287 8.43 -19.66 -5.24
C LEU A 287 8.64 -20.34 -3.88
N SER A 288 8.72 -19.53 -2.81
CA SER A 288 8.67 -20.07 -1.46
C SER A 288 7.30 -20.68 -1.15
N GLN A 289 7.25 -21.64 -0.23
CA GLN A 289 6.00 -22.31 0.15
C GLN A 289 4.91 -21.31 0.58
N ASP A 290 5.27 -20.31 1.38
CA ASP A 290 4.33 -19.25 1.81
C ASP A 290 3.72 -18.47 0.64
N GLN A 291 4.48 -18.28 -0.45
CA GLN A 291 3.99 -17.61 -1.65
C GLN A 291 3.09 -18.50 -2.49
N VAL A 292 3.42 -19.80 -2.58
CA VAL A 292 2.55 -20.80 -3.21
C VAL A 292 1.21 -20.88 -2.48
N GLU A 293 1.21 -20.82 -1.14
CA GLU A 293 -0.01 -20.74 -0.34
C GLU A 293 -0.80 -19.44 -0.61
N CYS A 294 -0.13 -18.30 -0.71
CA CYS A 294 -0.77 -17.04 -1.09
C CYS A 294 -1.45 -17.13 -2.46
N MET A 295 -0.78 -17.72 -3.44
CA MET A 295 -1.32 -17.94 -4.78
C MET A 295 -2.51 -18.90 -4.76
N ALA A 296 -2.45 -19.99 -3.99
CA ALA A 296 -3.58 -20.91 -3.83
C ALA A 296 -4.80 -20.23 -3.20
N ARG A 297 -4.58 -19.33 -2.22
CA ARG A 297 -5.66 -18.52 -1.64
C ARG A 297 -6.22 -17.53 -2.63
N LEU A 298 -5.37 -16.88 -3.43
CA LEU A 298 -5.81 -16.01 -4.51
C LEU A 298 -6.81 -16.74 -5.42
N ILE A 299 -6.46 -17.94 -5.88
CA ILE A 299 -7.33 -18.76 -6.74
C ILE A 299 -8.66 -19.07 -6.04
N LYS A 300 -8.62 -19.49 -4.77
CA LYS A 300 -9.82 -19.80 -3.99
C LYS A 300 -10.72 -18.58 -3.80
N THR A 301 -10.15 -17.41 -3.53
CA THR A 301 -10.90 -16.17 -3.36
C THR A 301 -11.47 -15.69 -4.69
N THR A 302 -10.71 -15.81 -5.78
CA THR A 302 -11.22 -15.54 -7.13
C THR A 302 -12.39 -16.46 -7.47
N GLN A 303 -12.29 -17.76 -7.20
CA GLN A 303 -13.40 -18.69 -7.37
C GLN A 303 -14.62 -18.28 -6.54
N TYR A 304 -14.41 -17.95 -5.26
CA TYR A 304 -15.50 -17.49 -4.40
C TYR A 304 -16.20 -16.25 -4.98
N ILE A 305 -15.45 -15.28 -5.48
CA ILE A 305 -16.01 -14.09 -6.13
C ILE A 305 -16.81 -14.47 -7.36
N LEU A 306 -16.27 -15.35 -8.22
CA LEU A 306 -16.94 -15.82 -9.43
C LEU A 306 -18.22 -16.63 -9.14
N ASP A 307 -18.22 -17.44 -8.09
CA ASP A 307 -19.38 -18.23 -7.64
C ASP A 307 -20.48 -17.33 -7.04
N ASN A 308 -20.10 -16.21 -6.42
CA ASN A 308 -20.99 -15.35 -5.65
C ASN A 308 -21.20 -13.97 -6.31
N ILE A 309 -20.91 -13.81 -7.61
CA ILE A 309 -20.94 -12.50 -8.30
C ILE A 309 -22.22 -11.74 -7.93
N HIS A 310 -22.05 -10.71 -7.12
CA HIS A 310 -23.11 -9.76 -6.85
C HIS A 310 -23.23 -8.84 -8.06
N ALA A 311 -24.44 -8.70 -8.58
CA ALA A 311 -24.70 -8.15 -9.93
C ALA A 311 -24.27 -6.69 -10.18
N ASN A 312 -23.57 -6.01 -9.25
CA ASN A 312 -23.26 -4.58 -9.30
C ASN A 312 -21.88 -4.19 -8.69
N GLU A 313 -20.90 -5.10 -8.58
CA GLU A 313 -19.58 -4.78 -7.98
C GLU A 313 -18.44 -4.81 -9.01
N ASN A 314 -17.46 -3.91 -8.89
CA ASN A 314 -16.16 -4.02 -9.57
C ASN A 314 -15.24 -5.02 -8.83
N TRP A 315 -14.12 -5.41 -9.45
CA TRP A 315 -13.23 -6.44 -8.91
C TRP A 315 -12.71 -6.07 -7.53
N THR A 316 -12.26 -4.83 -7.37
CA THR A 316 -11.70 -4.32 -6.12
C THR A 316 -12.69 -4.47 -4.96
N SER A 317 -13.95 -4.12 -5.19
CA SER A 317 -15.01 -4.21 -4.17
C SER A 317 -15.33 -5.66 -3.82
N ALA A 318 -15.48 -6.50 -4.84
CA ALA A 318 -15.76 -7.91 -4.67
C ALA A 318 -14.61 -8.62 -3.93
N TRP A 319 -13.36 -8.31 -4.29
CA TRP A 319 -12.16 -8.85 -3.63
C TRP A 319 -12.14 -8.53 -2.14
N LEU A 320 -12.39 -7.27 -1.83
CA LEU A 320 -12.39 -6.75 -0.48
C LEU A 320 -13.52 -7.32 0.38
N ASN A 321 -14.73 -7.44 -0.18
CA ASN A 321 -15.87 -8.09 0.46
C ASN A 321 -15.58 -9.56 0.77
N ALA A 322 -15.06 -10.30 -0.23
CA ALA A 322 -14.63 -11.68 -0.04
C ALA A 322 -13.57 -11.81 1.07
N LYS A 323 -12.64 -10.86 1.15
CA LYS A 323 -11.60 -10.83 2.19
C LYS A 323 -12.16 -10.61 3.59
N GLU A 324 -13.19 -9.78 3.75
CA GLU A 324 -13.85 -9.56 5.05
C GLU A 324 -14.74 -10.76 5.45
N GLU A 325 -15.35 -11.44 4.49
CA GLU A 325 -16.14 -12.66 4.75
C GLU A 325 -15.24 -13.85 5.10
N GLN A 326 -14.07 -13.97 4.45
CA GLN A 326 -13.07 -15.01 4.69
C GLN A 326 -12.02 -14.61 5.74
N LYS A 327 -12.33 -13.62 6.57
CA LYS A 327 -11.38 -12.91 7.43
C LYS A 327 -10.65 -13.77 8.47
N THR A 328 -11.26 -14.85 8.95
CA THR A 328 -10.59 -15.79 9.87
C THR A 328 -9.39 -16.44 9.18
N ILE A 329 -9.58 -16.86 7.92
CA ILE A 329 -8.56 -17.49 7.09
C ILE A 329 -7.44 -16.50 6.74
N TYR A 330 -7.79 -15.24 6.40
CA TYR A 330 -6.80 -14.23 6.02
C TYR A 330 -5.92 -13.74 7.18
N ASN A 331 -6.48 -13.55 8.38
CA ASN A 331 -5.71 -12.97 9.50
C ASN A 331 -4.64 -13.91 10.06
N GLU A 332 -4.85 -15.22 10.00
CA GLU A 332 -3.89 -16.20 10.54
C GLU A 332 -2.64 -16.30 9.66
N HIS A 333 -2.80 -16.14 8.34
CA HIS A 333 -1.70 -16.31 7.40
C HIS A 333 -1.03 -15.03 6.92
N GLU A 334 -1.71 -13.87 6.87
CA GLU A 334 -1.03 -12.58 6.60
C GLU A 334 0.08 -12.29 7.62
N ALA A 335 -0.01 -12.86 8.83
CA ALA A 335 1.03 -12.74 9.85
C ALA A 335 2.27 -13.62 9.57
N LEU A 336 2.16 -14.62 8.69
CA LEU A 336 3.20 -15.63 8.43
C LEU A 336 3.99 -15.36 7.15
N VAL A 337 3.38 -14.71 6.16
CA VAL A 337 4.02 -14.47 4.86
C VAL A 337 5.09 -13.38 5.00
N LYS A 338 6.34 -13.76 4.80
CA LYS A 338 7.45 -12.80 4.75
C LYS A 338 7.43 -12.06 3.41
N VAL A 339 6.86 -10.87 3.41
CA VAL A 339 6.86 -9.96 2.26
C VAL A 339 8.16 -9.15 2.27
N SER A 340 8.88 -9.12 1.14
CA SER A 340 10.07 -8.28 1.01
C SER A 340 9.69 -6.80 0.92
N SER A 341 10.65 -5.88 1.01
CA SER A 341 10.43 -4.45 0.70
C SER A 341 9.97 -4.23 -0.74
N TYR A 342 10.20 -5.20 -1.63
CA TYR A 342 9.79 -5.19 -3.03
C TYR A 342 8.54 -6.03 -3.28
N GLY A 343 7.85 -6.53 -2.25
CA GLY A 343 6.65 -7.35 -2.41
C GLY A 343 6.95 -8.85 -2.54
N LEU A 344 6.04 -9.55 -3.24
CA LEU A 344 6.12 -10.98 -3.54
C LEU A 344 6.79 -11.19 -4.91
N GLY A 345 7.37 -12.36 -5.12
CA GLY A 345 8.13 -12.69 -6.32
C GLY A 345 8.97 -13.94 -6.13
N ASP A 346 9.33 -14.59 -7.24
CA ASP A 346 10.39 -15.59 -7.20
C ASP A 346 11.74 -14.92 -6.86
N PRO A 347 12.68 -15.65 -6.24
CA PRO A 347 13.96 -15.07 -5.82
C PRO A 347 14.74 -14.41 -6.97
N THR A 348 14.72 -15.00 -8.16
CA THR A 348 15.47 -14.51 -9.32
C THR A 348 14.91 -13.18 -9.83
N THR A 349 13.60 -13.10 -10.07
CA THR A 349 12.93 -11.85 -10.48
C THR A 349 13.04 -10.78 -9.40
N THR A 350 12.90 -11.15 -8.13
CA THR A 350 13.05 -10.22 -6.99
C THR A 350 14.45 -9.60 -6.97
N ASN A 351 15.49 -10.42 -7.17
CA ASN A 351 16.87 -9.94 -7.25
C ASN A 351 17.09 -8.99 -8.44
N PHE A 352 16.49 -9.28 -9.61
CA PHE A 352 16.57 -8.38 -10.76
C PHE A 352 15.91 -7.04 -10.47
N ILE A 353 14.73 -7.03 -9.87
CA ILE A 353 14.02 -5.79 -9.53
C ILE A 353 14.74 -5.01 -8.44
N GLU A 354 15.23 -5.67 -7.38
CA GLU A 354 16.03 -5.02 -6.33
C GLU A 354 17.25 -4.30 -6.92
N SER A 355 17.99 -4.99 -7.78
CA SER A 355 19.12 -4.40 -8.51
C SER A 355 18.67 -3.25 -9.43
N CYS A 356 17.55 -3.41 -10.14
CA CYS A 356 17.00 -2.31 -10.95
C CYS A 356 16.64 -1.08 -10.10
N CYS A 357 16.04 -1.28 -8.93
CA CYS A 357 15.71 -0.22 -7.98
C CYS A 357 16.97 0.50 -7.50
N HIS A 358 18.03 -0.24 -7.19
CA HIS A 358 19.31 0.32 -6.77
C HIS A 358 19.97 1.12 -7.91
N LYS A 359 20.08 0.52 -9.11
CA LYS A 359 20.65 1.17 -10.31
C LYS A 359 19.91 2.46 -10.69
N LEU A 360 18.59 2.48 -10.53
CA LEU A 360 17.73 3.62 -10.84
C LEU A 360 17.35 4.45 -9.61
N GLY A 361 18.04 4.25 -8.48
CA GLY A 361 17.72 4.87 -7.19
C GLY A 361 17.81 6.40 -7.22
N GLU A 362 18.69 6.95 -8.07
CA GLU A 362 18.77 8.40 -8.27
C GLU A 362 17.45 8.98 -8.80
N HIS A 363 16.68 8.26 -9.62
CA HIS A 363 15.34 8.70 -10.04
C HIS A 363 14.26 8.19 -9.09
N GLY A 364 14.49 7.04 -8.45
CA GLY A 364 13.48 6.28 -7.71
C GLY A 364 12.35 5.83 -8.62
N ALA A 365 12.68 5.50 -9.88
CA ALA A 365 11.69 5.21 -10.91
C ALA A 365 11.04 3.84 -10.78
N VAL A 366 11.71 2.89 -10.11
CA VAL A 366 11.18 1.57 -9.80
C VAL A 366 11.38 1.38 -8.30
N ARG A 367 10.32 1.03 -7.57
CA ARG A 367 10.39 0.92 -6.09
C ARG A 367 9.75 -0.33 -5.51
N HIS A 368 9.19 -1.21 -6.35
CA HIS A 368 8.62 -2.49 -5.92
C HIS A 368 8.62 -3.53 -7.05
N GLY A 369 8.26 -4.76 -6.69
CA GLY A 369 8.17 -5.94 -7.54
C GLY A 369 6.97 -5.95 -8.46
N ALA A 370 6.93 -6.98 -9.31
CA ALA A 370 5.97 -7.08 -10.40
C ALA A 370 4.57 -7.50 -9.94
N GLU A 371 3.54 -6.88 -10.53
CA GLU A 371 2.13 -7.13 -10.24
C GLU A 371 1.69 -8.58 -10.53
N CYS A 372 2.40 -9.30 -11.41
CA CYS A 372 2.14 -10.72 -11.64
C CYS A 372 2.26 -11.59 -10.38
N PHE A 373 2.99 -11.11 -9.36
CA PHE A 373 3.12 -11.77 -8.06
C PHE A 373 2.24 -11.15 -6.96
N ASN A 374 1.41 -10.16 -7.26
CA ASN A 374 0.54 -9.52 -6.28
C ASN A 374 -0.66 -10.42 -5.92
N TYR A 375 -0.39 -11.44 -5.09
CA TYR A 375 -1.39 -12.42 -4.65
C TYR A 375 -2.26 -11.93 -3.50
N MET A 376 -1.81 -10.92 -2.76
CA MET A 376 -2.54 -10.41 -1.58
C MET A 376 -3.62 -9.39 -1.95
N PHE A 377 -3.40 -8.67 -3.05
CA PHE A 377 -4.29 -7.61 -3.51
C PHE A 377 -4.20 -7.46 -5.04
N PRO A 378 -4.62 -8.47 -5.83
CA PRO A 378 -4.54 -8.42 -7.29
C PRO A 378 -5.38 -7.26 -7.82
N GLN A 379 -4.77 -6.35 -8.58
CA GLN A 379 -5.46 -5.20 -9.15
C GLN A 379 -6.02 -5.49 -10.54
N GLU A 380 -6.95 -4.66 -11.00
CA GLU A 380 -7.40 -4.66 -12.39
C GLU A 380 -6.27 -4.26 -13.34
N ILE A 381 -6.32 -4.75 -14.58
CA ILE A 381 -5.34 -4.45 -15.63
C ILE A 381 -5.74 -3.12 -16.26
N ASP A 382 -4.81 -2.18 -16.42
CA ASP A 382 -5.13 -0.91 -17.08
C ASP A 382 -5.53 -1.15 -18.56
N ASP A 383 -6.55 -0.45 -19.04
CA ASP A 383 -7.07 -0.62 -20.41
C ASP A 383 -6.15 0.00 -21.46
N GLU A 384 -5.49 1.11 -21.11
CA GLU A 384 -4.74 1.97 -22.01
C GLU A 384 -3.33 2.24 -21.47
N ASP A 385 -2.43 2.67 -22.34
CA ASP A 385 -1.13 3.22 -21.99
C ASP A 385 -0.16 2.27 -21.23
N MET A 386 -0.41 0.96 -21.24
CA MET A 386 0.53 -0.05 -20.74
C MET A 386 1.86 0.07 -21.47
N LEU A 387 2.98 0.03 -20.76
CA LEU A 387 4.30 0.28 -21.35
C LEU A 387 5.08 -1.02 -21.51
N ILE A 388 5.35 -1.41 -22.75
CA ILE A 388 6.31 -2.46 -23.09
C ILE A 388 7.69 -1.83 -23.22
N VAL A 389 8.71 -2.40 -22.58
CA VAL A 389 10.12 -2.04 -22.74
C VAL A 389 10.89 -3.26 -23.23
N TRP A 390 11.46 -3.16 -24.44
CA TRP A 390 12.16 -4.28 -25.11
C TRP A 390 13.08 -3.80 -26.24
N SER A 391 14.30 -4.36 -26.28
CA SER A 391 15.29 -4.14 -27.35
C SER A 391 14.85 -4.66 -28.72
N GLY A 392 13.97 -5.66 -28.76
CA GLY A 392 13.47 -6.28 -29.98
C GLY A 392 12.35 -5.52 -30.70
N LEU A 393 11.90 -4.37 -30.18
CA LEU A 393 10.93 -3.53 -30.88
C LEU A 393 11.51 -3.00 -32.21
N SER A 394 10.64 -2.85 -33.21
CA SER A 394 11.05 -2.48 -34.58
C SER A 394 11.76 -1.13 -34.67
N ASP A 395 11.42 -0.20 -33.76
CA ASP A 395 12.14 1.07 -33.62
C ASP A 395 13.30 0.91 -32.65
N LYS A 396 14.49 0.63 -33.19
CA LYS A 396 15.73 0.53 -32.40
C LYS A 396 16.12 1.82 -31.68
N THR A 397 15.53 2.96 -32.05
CA THR A 397 15.82 4.22 -31.36
C THR A 397 15.00 4.34 -30.07
N THR A 398 13.78 3.82 -30.06
CA THR A 398 12.87 3.88 -28.90
C THR A 398 12.55 2.46 -28.42
N PRO A 399 13.33 1.88 -27.48
CA PRO A 399 13.13 0.50 -27.01
C PRO A 399 11.91 0.37 -26.07
N TRP A 400 10.86 1.16 -26.27
CA TRP A 400 9.61 1.06 -25.53
C TRP A 400 8.41 1.50 -26.38
N LYS A 401 7.24 0.94 -26.10
CA LYS A 401 5.98 1.24 -26.76
C LYS A 401 4.83 1.23 -25.75
N LYS A 402 3.96 2.25 -25.82
CA LYS A 402 2.67 2.24 -25.12
C LYS A 402 1.64 1.45 -25.94
N VAL A 403 0.85 0.64 -25.27
CA VAL A 403 -0.16 -0.23 -25.88
C VAL A 403 -1.43 -0.25 -25.03
N ASN A 404 -2.56 -0.53 -25.66
CA ASN A 404 -3.78 -0.89 -24.92
C ASN A 404 -3.79 -2.37 -24.53
N ARG A 405 -4.81 -2.79 -23.76
CA ARG A 405 -4.93 -4.17 -23.26
C ARG A 405 -4.93 -5.22 -24.39
N HIS A 406 -5.69 -5.00 -25.47
CA HIS A 406 -5.76 -5.96 -26.58
C HIS A 406 -4.41 -6.09 -27.30
N GLU A 407 -3.76 -4.95 -27.59
CA GLU A 407 -2.41 -4.93 -28.16
C GLU A 407 -1.39 -5.62 -27.25
N LEU A 408 -1.50 -5.47 -25.92
CA LEU A 408 -0.65 -6.15 -24.95
C LEU A 408 -0.86 -7.67 -25.01
N VAL A 409 -2.11 -8.14 -24.98
CA VAL A 409 -2.43 -9.58 -25.08
C VAL A 409 -1.84 -10.17 -26.36
N GLN A 410 -2.05 -9.52 -27.49
CA GLN A 410 -1.51 -9.97 -28.78
C GLN A 410 0.02 -10.01 -28.77
N PHE A 411 0.66 -8.98 -28.20
CA PHE A 411 2.11 -8.95 -28.06
C PHE A 411 2.62 -10.12 -27.21
N LEU A 412 1.99 -10.40 -26.07
CA LEU A 412 2.36 -11.50 -25.19
C LEU A 412 2.21 -12.86 -25.88
N LEU A 413 1.10 -13.10 -26.58
CA LEU A 413 0.88 -14.32 -27.37
C LEU A 413 1.96 -14.53 -28.42
N ASP A 414 2.37 -13.47 -29.12
CA ASP A 414 3.42 -13.56 -30.12
C ASP A 414 4.79 -13.84 -29.48
N ARG A 415 5.09 -13.26 -28.31
CA ARG A 415 6.33 -13.54 -27.59
C ARG A 415 6.38 -14.96 -27.02
N VAL A 416 5.27 -15.53 -26.59
CA VAL A 416 5.21 -16.95 -26.19
C VAL A 416 5.62 -17.86 -27.35
N LYS A 417 5.17 -17.57 -28.58
CA LYS A 417 5.58 -18.32 -29.79
C LYS A 417 7.09 -18.19 -30.07
N ASP A 418 7.69 -17.06 -29.71
CA ASP A 418 9.14 -16.81 -29.85
C ASP A 418 9.97 -17.48 -28.74
N GLY A 419 9.33 -18.15 -27.78
CA GLY A 419 9.95 -18.91 -26.69
C GLY A 419 10.14 -18.13 -25.39
N PHE A 420 9.52 -16.95 -25.25
CA PHE A 420 9.51 -16.24 -23.98
C PHE A 420 8.57 -16.89 -22.96
N VAL A 421 8.98 -16.87 -21.70
CA VAL A 421 8.19 -17.34 -20.56
C VAL A 421 8.07 -16.24 -19.51
N PHE A 422 6.94 -16.24 -18.80
CA PHE A 422 6.62 -15.34 -17.68
C PHE A 422 5.47 -15.95 -16.86
N PRO A 423 5.34 -15.63 -15.56
CA PRO A 423 4.21 -16.07 -14.75
C PRO A 423 3.01 -15.13 -14.93
N PRO A 424 1.88 -15.57 -15.51
CA PRO A 424 0.64 -14.79 -15.43
C PRO A 424 0.06 -14.88 -14.01
N ASN A 425 -0.47 -13.78 -13.48
CA ASN A 425 -1.22 -13.81 -12.24
C ASN A 425 -2.49 -14.68 -12.44
N PRO A 426 -2.80 -15.64 -11.56
CA PRO A 426 -3.99 -16.48 -11.71
C PRO A 426 -5.31 -15.71 -11.78
N LYS A 427 -5.40 -14.52 -11.14
CA LYS A 427 -6.56 -13.63 -11.31
C LYS A 427 -6.76 -13.26 -12.77
N TRP A 428 -5.68 -12.95 -13.49
CA TRP A 428 -5.77 -12.54 -14.89
C TRP A 428 -6.29 -13.67 -15.76
N VAL A 429 -5.75 -14.87 -15.55
CA VAL A 429 -6.17 -16.07 -16.29
C VAL A 429 -7.66 -16.38 -16.08
N LEU A 430 -8.16 -16.18 -14.86
CA LEU A 430 -9.55 -16.49 -14.51
C LEU A 430 -10.54 -15.37 -14.88
N CYS A 431 -10.11 -14.11 -14.83
CA CYS A 431 -11.01 -12.97 -14.85
C CYS A 431 -10.87 -12.06 -16.07
N ASP A 432 -9.69 -11.94 -16.68
CA ASP A 432 -9.39 -10.92 -17.67
C ASP A 432 -9.37 -11.50 -19.10
N GLU A 433 -10.01 -10.82 -20.04
CA GLU A 433 -10.12 -11.26 -21.43
C GLU A 433 -8.74 -11.42 -22.10
N GLY A 434 -8.55 -12.53 -22.82
CA GLY A 434 -7.29 -12.83 -23.54
C GLY A 434 -6.21 -13.53 -22.71
N TYR A 435 -6.30 -13.49 -21.37
CA TYR A 435 -5.25 -14.04 -20.51
C TYR A 435 -5.35 -15.56 -20.33
N TYR A 436 -6.53 -16.15 -20.51
CA TYR A 436 -6.66 -17.61 -20.56
C TYR A 436 -6.02 -18.19 -21.84
N GLU A 437 -6.11 -17.48 -22.96
CA GLU A 437 -5.44 -17.84 -24.21
C GLU A 437 -3.92 -17.79 -24.07
N ILE A 438 -3.39 -16.78 -23.35
CA ILE A 438 -1.97 -16.71 -22.99
C ILE A 438 -1.57 -17.89 -22.11
N TRP A 439 -2.38 -18.22 -21.10
CA TRP A 439 -2.16 -19.38 -20.24
C TRP A 439 -2.06 -20.68 -21.04
N GLN A 440 -3.01 -20.92 -21.96
CA GLN A 440 -3.00 -22.08 -22.84
C GLN A 440 -1.77 -22.11 -23.76
N ALA A 441 -1.37 -20.96 -24.32
CA ALA A 441 -0.18 -20.85 -25.16
C ALA A 441 1.10 -21.16 -24.36
N LEU A 442 1.20 -20.66 -23.11
CA LEU A 442 2.30 -20.97 -22.21
C LEU A 442 2.37 -22.48 -21.87
N HIS A 443 1.23 -23.19 -21.87
CA HIS A 443 1.19 -24.63 -21.61
C HIS A 443 1.25 -25.52 -22.88
N SER A 444 1.37 -24.93 -24.07
CA SER A 444 1.25 -25.68 -25.32
C SER A 444 2.47 -26.56 -25.64
N THR A 445 3.61 -26.34 -24.98
CA THR A 445 4.84 -27.11 -25.18
C THR A 445 5.38 -27.67 -23.85
N GLU A 446 6.01 -28.85 -23.88
CA GLU A 446 6.60 -29.43 -22.66
C GLU A 446 7.71 -28.54 -22.07
N GLU A 447 8.51 -27.91 -22.92
CA GLU A 447 9.60 -27.02 -22.49
C GLU A 447 9.06 -25.82 -21.70
N SER A 448 8.00 -25.17 -22.20
CA SER A 448 7.39 -24.04 -21.51
C SER A 448 6.71 -24.49 -20.21
N ARG A 449 6.01 -25.64 -20.22
CA ARG A 449 5.44 -26.22 -19.00
C ARG A 449 6.48 -26.51 -17.93
N GLU A 450 7.66 -27.03 -18.30
CA GLU A 450 8.73 -27.27 -17.34
C GLU A 450 9.20 -25.96 -16.70
N LYS A 451 9.38 -24.91 -17.50
CA LYS A 451 9.77 -23.57 -17.01
C LYS A 451 8.71 -22.98 -16.08
N LEU A 452 7.42 -23.22 -16.34
CA LEU A 452 6.31 -22.72 -15.52
C LEU A 452 6.23 -23.39 -14.14
N ARG A 453 6.75 -24.61 -13.97
CA ARG A 453 6.68 -25.35 -12.67
C ARG A 453 7.40 -24.65 -11.53
N VAL A 454 8.33 -23.75 -11.82
CA VAL A 454 9.00 -22.93 -10.79
C VAL A 454 8.01 -21.99 -10.11
N TRP A 455 6.99 -21.51 -10.83
CA TRP A 455 5.94 -20.65 -10.30
C TRP A 455 4.67 -21.42 -9.95
N PHE A 456 4.35 -22.47 -10.71
CA PHE A 456 3.14 -23.29 -10.56
C PHE A 456 3.52 -24.76 -10.28
N PRO A 457 3.98 -25.08 -9.05
CA PRO A 457 4.36 -26.45 -8.71
C PRO A 457 3.17 -27.40 -8.79
N ARG A 458 3.40 -28.64 -9.25
CA ARG A 458 2.34 -29.64 -9.46
C ARG A 458 1.58 -29.97 -8.17
N GLU A 459 2.28 -29.98 -7.05
CA GLU A 459 1.72 -30.29 -5.74
C GLU A 459 0.70 -29.25 -5.26
N ALA A 460 0.72 -28.03 -5.85
CA ALA A 460 -0.25 -26.99 -5.55
C ALA A 460 -1.55 -27.13 -6.37
N GLU A 461 -1.57 -27.99 -7.38
CA GLU A 461 -2.72 -28.26 -8.28
C GLU A 461 -3.29 -26.97 -8.90
N VAL A 462 -2.40 -26.03 -9.26
CA VAL A 462 -2.82 -24.72 -9.78
C VAL A 462 -3.47 -24.85 -11.14
N GLU A 463 -2.88 -25.65 -12.03
CA GLU A 463 -3.38 -25.89 -13.39
C GLU A 463 -4.78 -26.50 -13.34
N GLU A 464 -4.95 -27.58 -12.57
CA GLU A 464 -6.23 -28.28 -12.43
C GLU A 464 -7.32 -27.37 -11.86
N LYS A 465 -6.98 -26.53 -10.87
CA LYS A 465 -7.92 -25.56 -10.30
C LYS A 465 -8.31 -24.47 -11.30
N ILE A 466 -7.35 -23.92 -12.04
CA ILE A 466 -7.62 -22.92 -13.08
C ILE A 466 -8.57 -23.49 -14.13
N GLU A 467 -8.28 -24.69 -14.65
CA GLU A 467 -9.12 -25.33 -15.66
C GLU A 467 -10.53 -25.63 -15.14
N ALA A 468 -10.65 -26.14 -13.90
CA ALA A 468 -11.94 -26.41 -13.28
C ALA A 468 -12.78 -25.14 -13.10
N ILE A 469 -12.18 -24.05 -12.59
CA ILE A 469 -12.87 -22.77 -12.41
C ILE A 469 -13.25 -22.18 -13.76
N ARG A 470 -12.35 -22.24 -14.76
CA ARG A 470 -12.62 -21.69 -16.09
C ARG A 470 -13.75 -22.42 -16.82
N ALA A 471 -13.86 -23.74 -16.63
CA ALA A 471 -14.97 -24.52 -17.16
C ALA A 471 -16.33 -24.10 -16.57
N LEU A 472 -16.35 -23.71 -15.29
CA LEU A 472 -17.56 -23.21 -14.61
C LEU A 472 -17.85 -21.74 -14.97
N HIS A 473 -16.80 -20.94 -15.17
CA HIS A 473 -16.86 -19.48 -15.38
C HIS A 473 -16.15 -19.06 -16.67
N PRO A 474 -16.66 -19.45 -17.86
CA PRO A 474 -15.99 -19.24 -19.14
C PRO A 474 -15.93 -17.78 -19.59
N LEU A 475 -16.69 -16.88 -18.96
CA LEU A 475 -16.61 -15.43 -19.19
C LEU A 475 -15.76 -14.70 -18.15
N GLY A 476 -15.28 -15.41 -17.12
CA GLY A 476 -14.50 -14.81 -16.04
C GLY A 476 -15.31 -13.78 -15.25
N PHE A 477 -14.66 -12.68 -14.87
CA PHE A 477 -15.29 -11.61 -14.12
C PHE A 477 -15.88 -10.57 -15.07
N VAL A 478 -17.20 -10.44 -15.06
CA VAL A 478 -17.90 -9.43 -15.87
C VAL A 478 -18.32 -8.28 -14.95
N SER A 479 -17.54 -7.21 -14.90
CA SER A 479 -17.97 -5.98 -14.22
C SER A 479 -19.22 -5.44 -14.92
N ARG A 480 -20.23 -5.04 -14.14
CA ARG A 480 -21.41 -4.32 -14.66
C ARG A 480 -21.39 -2.83 -14.31
N VAL A 481 -20.30 -2.35 -13.71
CA VAL A 481 -20.09 -0.95 -13.32
C VAL A 481 -18.72 -0.51 -13.81
N ASP A 482 -18.70 0.45 -14.73
CA ASP A 482 -17.49 1.18 -15.10
C ASP A 482 -17.20 2.21 -14.00
N MET A 483 -16.51 1.80 -12.95
CA MET A 483 -15.89 2.74 -12.02
C MET A 483 -14.51 3.11 -12.53
N ASP A 484 -14.18 4.39 -12.44
CA ASP A 484 -12.82 4.81 -12.77
C ASP A 484 -11.81 4.26 -11.74
N GLN A 485 -10.55 4.21 -12.16
CA GLN A 485 -9.44 3.71 -11.34
C GLN A 485 -9.29 4.45 -10.01
N ASP A 486 -9.66 5.74 -9.94
CA ASP A 486 -9.47 6.54 -8.74
C ASP A 486 -10.47 6.16 -7.65
N GLU A 487 -11.72 5.90 -8.04
CA GLU A 487 -12.76 5.42 -7.13
C GLU A 487 -12.42 4.04 -6.58
N GLN A 488 -11.95 3.13 -7.44
CA GLN A 488 -11.51 1.81 -7.01
C GLN A 488 -10.39 1.90 -5.97
N GLU A 489 -9.34 2.66 -6.27
CA GLU A 489 -8.22 2.83 -5.35
C GLU A 489 -8.63 3.51 -4.03
N SER A 490 -9.62 4.41 -4.07
CA SER A 490 -10.16 5.05 -2.86
C SER A 490 -10.91 4.04 -1.98
N MET A 491 -11.60 3.07 -2.59
CA MET A 491 -12.21 1.96 -1.87
C MET A 491 -11.17 1.05 -1.22
N ILE A 492 -10.10 0.70 -1.94
CA ILE A 492 -8.95 -0.04 -1.37
C ILE A 492 -8.44 0.69 -0.13
N ALA A 493 -8.27 2.01 -0.28
CA ALA A 493 -7.77 2.86 0.78
C ALA A 493 -8.67 2.86 2.03
N MET A 494 -9.99 2.97 1.83
CA MET A 494 -10.97 2.89 2.92
C MET A 494 -10.88 1.59 3.70
N GLN A 495 -10.71 0.50 2.98
CA GLN A 495 -10.77 -0.82 3.56
C GLN A 495 -9.48 -1.19 4.28
N GLU A 496 -8.32 -0.87 3.71
CA GLU A 496 -7.04 -0.96 4.43
C GLU A 496 -7.08 -0.16 5.73
N LEU A 497 -7.64 1.05 5.67
CA LEU A 497 -7.83 1.88 6.85
C LEU A 497 -8.80 1.26 7.85
N ALA A 498 -9.94 0.73 7.40
CA ALA A 498 -10.90 0.06 8.27
C ALA A 498 -10.28 -1.16 8.97
N LEU A 499 -9.46 -1.93 8.25
CA LEU A 499 -8.72 -3.07 8.78
C LEU A 499 -7.71 -2.61 9.85
N LYS A 500 -6.91 -1.57 9.56
CA LYS A 500 -5.98 -0.95 10.53
C LYS A 500 -6.73 -0.46 11.78
N ARG A 501 -7.84 0.27 11.62
CA ARG A 501 -8.69 0.77 12.73
C ARG A 501 -9.23 -0.37 13.59
N LYS A 502 -9.78 -1.43 12.98
CA LYS A 502 -10.27 -2.62 13.71
C LYS A 502 -9.15 -3.28 14.53
N LYS A 503 -7.94 -3.43 13.97
CA LYS A 503 -6.75 -3.97 14.69
C LYS A 503 -6.40 -3.10 15.91
N THR A 504 -6.41 -1.77 15.76
CA THR A 504 -6.16 -0.81 16.86
C THR A 504 -7.23 -0.90 17.95
N ILE A 505 -8.52 -0.91 17.59
CA ILE A 505 -9.63 -1.02 18.55
C ILE A 505 -9.55 -2.33 19.33
N ARG A 506 -9.20 -3.45 18.69
CA ARG A 506 -9.04 -4.75 19.37
C ARG A 506 -7.94 -4.69 20.43
N ARG A 507 -6.78 -4.09 20.10
CA ARG A 507 -5.68 -3.86 21.05
C ARG A 507 -6.13 -2.96 22.22
N ALA A 508 -6.85 -1.87 21.92
CA ALA A 508 -7.37 -0.97 22.95
C ALA A 508 -8.39 -1.65 23.88
N LYS A 509 -9.34 -2.41 23.34
CA LYS A 509 -10.31 -3.20 24.11
C LYS A 509 -9.62 -4.23 25.01
N PHE A 510 -8.58 -4.90 24.51
CA PHE A 510 -7.79 -5.84 25.30
C PHE A 510 -7.06 -5.14 26.46
N LYS A 511 -6.39 -4.01 26.19
CA LYS A 511 -5.74 -3.18 27.25
C LYS A 511 -6.74 -2.69 28.29
N LEU A 512 -7.91 -2.20 27.87
CA LEU A 512 -8.96 -1.77 28.78
C LEU A 512 -9.48 -2.94 29.65
N LYS A 513 -9.66 -4.13 29.07
CA LYS A 513 -10.04 -5.34 29.82
C LYS A 513 -9.01 -5.68 30.90
N LEU A 514 -7.72 -5.60 30.58
CA LEU A 514 -6.64 -5.82 31.57
C LEU A 514 -6.68 -4.78 32.69
N ILE A 515 -6.86 -3.49 32.36
CA ILE A 515 -7.00 -2.41 33.35
C ILE A 515 -8.21 -2.67 34.25
N LEU A 516 -9.36 -3.05 33.69
CA LEU A 516 -10.57 -3.35 34.48
C LEU A 516 -10.39 -4.57 35.38
N ILE A 517 -9.68 -5.62 34.92
CA ILE A 517 -9.31 -6.77 35.76
C ILE A 517 -8.40 -6.31 36.91
N PHE A 518 -7.39 -5.51 36.62
CA PHE A 518 -6.46 -4.99 37.63
C PHE A 518 -7.18 -4.13 38.68
N LEU A 519 -8.06 -3.22 38.25
CA LEU A 519 -8.89 -2.41 39.13
C LEU A 519 -9.84 -3.27 39.98
N SER A 520 -10.37 -4.37 39.42
CA SER A 520 -11.20 -5.33 40.16
C SER A 520 -10.39 -6.06 41.24
N ILE A 521 -9.16 -6.49 40.93
CA ILE A 521 -8.25 -7.11 41.89
C ILE A 521 -7.84 -6.11 42.99
N ALA A 522 -7.50 -4.87 42.62
CA ALA A 522 -7.17 -3.81 43.57
C ALA A 522 -8.34 -3.49 44.51
N ARG A 523 -9.58 -3.41 43.98
CA ARG A 523 -10.80 -3.24 44.80
C ARG A 523 -11.06 -4.43 45.71
N LYS A 524 -10.76 -5.66 45.28
CA LYS A 524 -10.85 -6.87 46.13
C LYS A 524 -9.80 -6.86 47.24
N LYS A 525 -8.57 -6.41 46.97
CA LYS A 525 -7.52 -6.25 47.99
C LYS A 525 -7.85 -5.12 48.98
N ASN A 526 -8.45 -4.03 48.53
CA ASN A 526 -8.91 -2.93 49.39
C ASN A 526 -10.16 -3.28 50.24
N LYS A 527 -10.84 -4.41 49.98
CA LYS A 527 -11.88 -4.93 50.88
C LYS A 527 -11.32 -5.70 52.08
N THR A 528 -10.01 -5.96 52.14
CA THR A 528 -9.40 -6.80 53.20
C THR A 528 -8.31 -6.09 54.00
N VAL A 529 -8.11 -4.78 53.84
CA VAL A 529 -7.08 -4.04 54.56
C VAL A 529 -7.68 -2.76 55.14
N LYS A 530 -7.72 -2.69 56.49
CA LYS A 530 -7.88 -1.43 57.21
C LYS A 530 -6.76 -0.49 56.75
N VAL A 531 -7.17 0.67 56.28
CA VAL A 531 -6.35 1.80 55.87
C VAL A 531 -5.28 2.06 56.92
N ASP A 532 -4.00 1.92 56.53
CA ASP A 532 -2.96 2.91 56.82
C ASP A 532 -1.71 2.61 55.97
N SER A 533 -1.25 3.66 55.27
CA SER A 533 0.00 3.77 54.50
C SER A 533 0.08 3.00 53.17
N LEU A 534 -0.02 3.74 52.04
CA LEU A 534 0.94 3.66 50.94
C LEU A 534 0.71 4.81 49.93
N MET A 535 1.45 5.91 50.12
CA MET A 535 1.74 6.92 49.09
C MET A 535 3.26 7.03 49.03
N SER A 536 3.91 6.17 48.25
CA SER A 536 5.28 6.34 47.71
C SER A 536 5.74 5.02 47.09
N THR A 537 5.54 4.87 45.78
CA THR A 537 6.47 4.25 44.81
C THR A 537 5.72 4.04 43.49
N THR A 538 6.09 4.84 42.49
CA THR A 538 5.70 4.65 41.09
C THR A 538 6.57 3.55 40.50
N LEU A 539 5.99 2.36 40.29
CA LEU A 539 6.48 1.39 39.32
C LEU A 539 5.56 1.41 38.11
N THR A 540 6.15 1.40 36.93
CA THR A 540 5.43 1.38 35.66
C THR A 540 4.93 -0.04 35.34
N PRO A 541 3.84 -0.21 34.57
CA PRO A 541 3.30 -1.53 34.22
C PRO A 541 4.32 -2.48 33.56
N ASP A 542 5.32 -1.95 32.87
CA ASP A 542 6.36 -2.73 32.19
C ASP A 542 7.39 -3.31 33.18
N GLU A 543 7.64 -2.66 34.31
CA GLU A 543 8.54 -3.14 35.37
C GLU A 543 7.92 -4.28 36.18
N VAL A 544 6.59 -4.34 36.25
CA VAL A 544 5.85 -5.45 36.88
C VAL A 544 5.90 -6.69 35.98
N LEU A 545 5.75 -6.52 34.66
CA LEU A 545 5.78 -7.62 33.69
C LEU A 545 7.13 -8.33 33.65
N LYS A 546 8.23 -7.56 33.75
CA LYS A 546 9.60 -8.11 33.75
C LYS A 546 9.91 -8.92 35.01
N ASN A 547 9.37 -8.51 36.16
CA ASN A 547 9.56 -9.18 37.44
C ASN A 547 8.73 -10.47 37.63
N GLU A 548 7.68 -10.67 36.84
CA GLU A 548 6.91 -11.92 36.85
C GLU A 548 7.42 -12.95 35.85
N LEU A 549 8.00 -12.52 34.71
CA LEU A 549 8.61 -13.42 33.73
C LEU A 549 9.89 -14.10 34.26
N ASP A 550 10.63 -13.44 35.16
CA ASP A 550 11.83 -14.02 35.80
C ASP A 550 11.50 -15.03 36.93
N LYS A 551 10.21 -15.30 37.22
CA LYS A 551 9.80 -16.16 38.35
C LYS A 551 9.14 -17.48 37.96
N SER A 552 9.01 -17.81 36.68
CA SER A 552 8.43 -19.08 36.24
C SER A 552 9.49 -20.06 35.73
N ASP A 553 10.14 -20.76 36.66
CA ASP A 553 10.76 -22.07 36.39
C ASP A 553 9.67 -23.14 36.53
N VAL A 554 9.18 -23.68 35.40
CA VAL A 554 8.42 -24.94 35.36
C VAL A 554 8.81 -25.73 34.12
N THR A 555 9.34 -26.93 34.36
CA THR A 555 9.68 -27.95 33.36
C THR A 555 8.45 -28.68 32.81
N PRO A 556 8.48 -29.22 31.57
CA PRO A 556 7.32 -29.81 30.94
C PRO A 556 7.34 -31.35 31.01
N GLU A 557 6.61 -31.94 31.95
CA GLU A 557 6.13 -33.33 31.84
C GLU A 557 4.71 -33.45 32.43
N ASP A 558 3.92 -34.35 31.82
CA ASP A 558 2.58 -34.82 32.20
C ASP A 558 1.37 -33.92 31.89
N ASN A 559 0.70 -34.22 30.76
CA ASN A 559 -0.60 -34.91 30.78
C ASN A 559 -1.15 -35.13 29.36
N VAL A 560 -1.00 -36.36 28.87
CA VAL A 560 -1.86 -36.94 27.84
C VAL A 560 -3.01 -37.62 28.56
N THR A 561 -4.25 -37.20 28.34
CA THR A 561 -5.40 -38.08 28.58
C THR A 561 -6.48 -37.81 27.55
N LEU A 562 -6.70 -38.84 26.73
CA LEU A 562 -7.74 -39.00 25.74
C LEU A 562 -9.14 -38.83 26.34
N LEU A 563 -10.02 -38.13 25.62
CA LEU A 563 -11.46 -38.37 25.70
C LEU A 563 -12.05 -38.42 24.28
N THR A 564 -12.70 -39.55 24.05
CA THR A 564 -13.30 -40.09 22.82
C THR A 564 -14.60 -39.39 22.45
N SER A 565 -14.92 -39.41 21.15
CA SER A 565 -16.19 -39.03 20.54
C SER A 565 -17.35 -39.95 20.95
N PRO A 566 -18.61 -39.47 20.87
CA PRO A 566 -19.76 -40.34 20.67
C PRO A 566 -20.28 -40.24 19.23
N THR A 567 -20.61 -41.42 18.72
CA THR A 567 -21.21 -41.79 17.45
C THR A 567 -22.71 -41.46 17.35
N ASP A 568 -23.18 -41.46 16.11
CA ASP A 568 -24.55 -41.39 15.62
C ASP A 568 -25.51 -42.43 16.24
N GLU A 569 -26.78 -42.04 16.46
CA GLU A 569 -27.95 -42.83 16.04
C GLU A 569 -29.28 -42.05 16.21
N GLU A 570 -30.18 -42.29 15.24
CA GLU A 570 -31.64 -42.12 15.21
C GLU A 570 -32.28 -40.70 15.14
N LEU A 571 -32.82 -40.37 13.96
CA LEU A 571 -34.28 -40.35 13.76
C LEU A 571 -34.64 -40.20 12.27
N ALA A 572 -35.19 -41.28 11.72
CA ALA A 572 -35.96 -41.29 10.48
C ALA A 572 -37.43 -40.98 10.79
N LEU A 573 -38.06 -40.10 10.01
CA LEU A 573 -39.51 -40.02 9.80
C LEU A 573 -39.80 -39.40 8.43
N GLU A 574 -39.96 -40.29 7.45
CA GLU A 574 -40.97 -40.32 6.37
C GLU A 574 -42.35 -39.74 6.82
N VAL A 575 -43.27 -39.11 6.06
CA VAL A 575 -43.67 -39.00 4.63
C VAL A 575 -44.55 -37.73 4.52
N GLU A 576 -44.55 -37.01 3.40
CA GLU A 576 -45.76 -36.79 2.55
C GLU A 576 -45.52 -35.81 1.39
N SER A 577 -45.76 -36.37 0.20
CA SER A 577 -45.89 -35.77 -1.11
C SER A 577 -47.24 -35.10 -1.29
N ASP A 578 -47.29 -33.94 -1.95
CA ASP A 578 -48.25 -33.73 -3.04
C ASP A 578 -47.78 -32.65 -4.03
N PRO A 579 -47.98 -32.82 -5.35
CA PRO A 579 -47.53 -31.90 -6.40
C PRO A 579 -48.68 -31.03 -6.95
N LYS A 580 -48.29 -30.01 -7.72
CA LYS A 580 -49.06 -29.21 -8.72
C LYS A 580 -49.40 -27.78 -8.28
N CYS A 581 -48.81 -26.82 -9.01
CA CYS A 581 -49.47 -25.81 -9.85
C CYS A 581 -48.38 -24.95 -10.51
N CYS A 582 -48.22 -25.00 -11.84
CA CYS A 582 -48.71 -23.97 -12.77
C CYS A 582 -48.22 -22.57 -12.34
N GLY A 583 -47.12 -22.02 -12.87
CA GLY A 583 -46.96 -21.61 -14.26
C GLY A 583 -47.31 -20.12 -14.39
N PHE A 584 -46.33 -19.24 -14.61
CA PHE A 584 -46.56 -17.92 -15.20
C PHE A 584 -45.28 -17.41 -15.88
N ALA A 585 -45.48 -16.99 -17.12
CA ALA A 585 -44.54 -16.32 -17.98
C ALA A 585 -44.65 -14.79 -17.83
N ASP A 586 -43.64 -14.11 -18.40
CA ASP A 586 -43.59 -12.71 -18.84
C ASP A 586 -43.60 -11.60 -17.77
N PHE A 587 -42.42 -10.99 -17.56
CA PHE A 587 -42.13 -9.59 -17.90
C PHE A 587 -40.62 -9.33 -17.94
#